data_AF-A0A963Q4N8-F1
#
_entry.id   AF-A0A963Q4N8-F1
#
_cell.length_a   1.000
_cell.length_b   1.000
_cell.length_c   1.000
_cell.angle_alpha   90.00
_cell.angle_beta   90.00
_cell.angle_gamma   90.00
#
_symmetry.space_group_name_H-M   'P 1'
#
loop_
_entity.id
_entity.type
_entity.pdbx_description
1 polymer ?
#
loop_
_entity_poly.entity_id
_entity_poly.type
_entity_poly.pdbx_seq_one_letter_code
_entity_poly.pdbx_strand_id
1 'polypeptide(L)' 'SEAEWKAKVDEWLPSADDRAFVASLMGRVVEPGKFANWIAPPVIGINRQPVDFEYVRFA' A
#
# COMPACT_ATOMS: atom_id res chain seq x y z
N SER A 1 -12.13 -27.85 14.53
CA SER A 1 -12.28 -28.93 13.53
C SER A 1 -12.01 -28.37 12.14
N GLU A 2 -11.85 -29.20 11.09
CA GLU A 2 -11.62 -28.70 9.73
C GLU A 2 -12.82 -27.93 9.16
N ALA A 3 -14.05 -28.31 9.56
CA ALA A 3 -15.27 -27.60 9.19
C ALA A 3 -15.31 -26.18 9.77
N GLU A 4 -14.92 -26.02 11.03
CA GLU A 4 -14.85 -24.69 11.67
C GLU A 4 -13.79 -23.80 11.04
N TRP A 5 -12.65 -24.37 10.64
CA TRP A 5 -11.61 -23.63 9.91
C TRP A 5 -12.14 -23.11 8.58
N LYS A 6 -12.72 -23.99 7.74
CA LYS A 6 -13.27 -23.60 6.43
C LYS A 6 -14.36 -22.54 6.54
N ALA A 7 -15.15 -22.57 7.62
CA ALA A 7 -16.21 -21.59 7.84
C ALA A 7 -15.71 -20.19 8.24
N LYS A 8 -14.48 -20.06 8.76
CA LYS A 8 -13.98 -18.81 9.37
C LYS A 8 -12.67 -18.29 8.80
N VAL A 9 -12.00 -19.05 7.93
CA VAL A 9 -10.66 -18.71 7.43
C VAL A 9 -10.61 -17.33 6.78
N ASP A 10 -11.65 -16.94 6.04
CA ASP A 10 -11.74 -15.64 5.37
C ASP A 10 -12.00 -14.48 6.34
N GLU A 11 -12.44 -14.75 7.58
CA GLU A 11 -12.52 -13.73 8.64
C GLU A 11 -11.15 -13.43 9.26
N TRP A 12 -10.19 -14.35 9.11
CA TRP A 12 -8.86 -14.26 9.74
C TRP A 12 -7.76 -13.94 8.74
N LEU A 13 -7.92 -14.41 7.51
CA LEU A 13 -6.95 -14.26 6.44
C LEU A 13 -7.60 -13.54 5.26
N PRO A 14 -6.85 -12.71 4.53
CA PRO A 14 -7.39 -12.04 3.36
C PRO A 14 -7.89 -13.05 2.33
N SER A 15 -9.18 -12.93 2.01
CA SER A 15 -9.86 -13.71 0.98
C SER A 15 -9.33 -13.37 -0.42
N ALA A 16 -9.81 -14.07 -1.44
CA ALA A 16 -9.50 -13.73 -2.83
C ALA A 16 -9.99 -12.31 -3.19
N ASP A 17 -11.19 -11.95 -2.72
CA ASP A 17 -11.80 -10.65 -3.01
C ASP A 17 -11.07 -9.51 -2.29
N ASP A 18 -10.64 -9.71 -1.04
CA ASP A 18 -9.82 -8.72 -0.32
C ASP A 18 -8.51 -8.43 -1.06
N ARG A 19 -7.86 -9.48 -1.56
CA ARG A 19 -6.61 -9.35 -2.33
C ARG A 19 -6.84 -8.64 -3.66
N ALA A 20 -7.93 -8.96 -4.35
CA ALA A 20 -8.31 -8.28 -5.58
C ALA A 20 -8.59 -6.79 -5.34
N PHE A 21 -9.27 -6.46 -4.24
CA PHE A 21 -9.52 -5.08 -3.84
C PHE A 21 -8.21 -4.33 -3.54
N VAL A 22 -7.32 -4.89 -2.71
CA VAL A 22 -6.02 -4.26 -2.42
C VAL A 22 -5.20 -4.07 -3.70
N ALA A 23 -5.17 -5.06 -4.59
CA ALA A 23 -4.49 -4.94 -5.88
C ALA A 23 -5.05 -3.81 -6.74
N SER A 24 -6.37 -3.57 -6.72
CA SER A 24 -7.00 -2.48 -7.46
C SER A 24 -6.56 -1.08 -7.01
N LEU A 25 -6.05 -0.95 -5.77
CA LEU A 25 -5.52 0.31 -5.23
C LEU A 25 -4.07 0.60 -5.66
N MET A 26 -3.35 -0.42 -6.17
CA MET A 26 -1.92 -0.34 -6.45
C MET A 26 -1.64 0.35 -7.79
N GLY A 27 -1.66 1.69 -7.79
CA GLY A 27 -1.24 2.53 -8.91
C GLY A 27 0.11 3.23 -8.64
N ARG A 28 0.96 3.35 -9.67
CA ARG A 28 2.24 4.07 -9.58
C ARG A 28 1.99 5.59 -9.48
N VAL A 29 2.58 6.25 -8.48
CA VAL A 29 2.63 7.71 -8.32
C VAL A 29 4.10 8.12 -8.25
N VAL A 30 4.57 8.99 -9.16
CA VAL A 30 5.99 9.38 -9.27
C VAL A 30 6.24 10.88 -9.22
N GLU A 31 5.18 11.67 -9.14
CA GLU A 31 5.31 13.11 -9.00
C GLU A 31 5.91 13.43 -7.61
N PRO A 32 7.00 14.21 -7.51
CA PRO A 32 7.59 14.58 -6.24
C PRO A 32 6.56 15.19 -5.30
N GLY A 33 6.54 14.74 -4.04
CA GLY A 33 5.60 15.20 -3.03
C GLY A 33 4.17 14.65 -3.14
N LYS A 34 3.86 13.82 -4.16
CA LYS A 34 2.58 13.11 -4.25
C LYS A 34 2.67 11.69 -3.69
N PHE A 35 1.59 11.25 -3.05
CA PHE A 35 1.43 9.93 -2.49
C PHE A 35 0.14 9.29 -3.03
N ALA A 36 0.13 7.97 -3.14
CA ALA A 36 -1.09 7.25 -3.50
C ALA A 36 -2.15 7.42 -2.40
N ASN A 37 -3.43 7.47 -2.79
CA ASN A 37 -4.53 7.78 -1.86
C ASN A 37 -4.67 6.82 -0.67
N TRP A 38 -4.13 5.60 -0.78
CA TRP A 38 -4.20 4.57 0.26
C TRP A 38 -3.10 4.68 1.34
N ILE A 39 -2.12 5.58 1.18
CA ILE A 39 -1.02 5.76 2.13
C ILE A 39 -0.82 7.24 2.49
N ALA A 40 -0.70 7.51 3.78
CA ALA A 40 -0.41 8.85 4.27
C ALA A 40 1.04 9.27 3.96
N PRO A 41 1.32 10.58 3.78
CA PRO A 41 2.67 11.08 3.67
C PRO A 41 3.52 10.76 4.92
N PRO A 42 4.83 10.51 4.78
CA PRO A 42 5.72 10.32 5.92
C PRO A 42 5.92 11.64 6.67
N VAL A 43 6.23 11.54 7.97
CA VAL A 43 6.44 12.71 8.84
C VAL A 43 7.70 13.49 8.48
N ILE A 44 8.74 12.81 7.98
CA ILE A 44 10.02 13.42 7.62
C ILE A 44 10.58 12.77 6.36
N GLY A 45 11.28 13.57 5.55
CA GLY A 45 12.06 13.06 4.43
C GLY A 45 13.36 12.36 4.86
N ILE A 46 14.07 11.81 3.89
CA ILE A 46 15.32 11.06 4.11
C ILE A 46 16.52 12.03 4.09
N ASN A 47 17.49 11.83 4.98
CA ASN A 47 18.75 12.58 5.02
C ASN A 47 18.55 14.12 5.09
N ARG A 48 17.60 14.58 5.91
CA ARG A 48 17.22 16.01 6.04
C ARG A 48 16.75 16.67 4.74
N GLN A 49 16.48 15.89 3.69
CA GLN A 49 15.82 16.40 2.49
C GLN A 49 14.32 16.56 2.75
N PRO A 50 13.64 17.50 2.06
CA PRO A 50 12.20 17.66 2.17
C PRO A 50 11.47 16.46 1.54
N VAL A 51 10.21 16.25 1.93
CA VAL A 51 9.40 15.09 1.49
C VAL A 51 9.14 15.10 -0.02
N ASP A 52 9.11 16.27 -0.64
CA ASP A 52 8.94 16.49 -2.08
C ASP A 52 10.28 16.54 -2.85
N PHE A 53 11.39 16.14 -2.22
CA PHE A 53 12.66 15.98 -2.92
C PHE A 53 12.55 14.93 -4.02
N GLU A 54 13.24 15.16 -5.15
CA GLU A 54 13.35 14.20 -6.24
C GLU A 54 14.27 13.03 -5.84
N TYR A 55 13.72 12.06 -5.09
CA TYR A 55 14.49 10.93 -4.57
C TYR A 55 14.94 9.93 -5.64
N VAL A 56 14.25 9.87 -6.78
CA VAL A 56 14.56 8.98 -7.90
C VAL A 56 14.52 9.77 -9.20
N ARG A 57 15.57 9.64 -10.03
CA ARG A 57 15.64 10.18 -11.38
C ARG A 57 15.57 9.03 -12.37
N PHE A 58 14.66 9.12 -13.35
CA PHE A 58 14.41 8.05 -14.34
C PHE A 58 15.20 8.21 -15.66
N ALA A 59 16.20 9.10 -15.68
CA ALA A 59 17.03 9.37 -16.85
C ALA A 59 17.84 8.14 -17.31
#